data_AF-A0A2D4S2S9-F1
#
_entry.id   AF-A0A2D4S2S9-F1
#
_cell.length_a   1.000
_cell.length_b   1.000
_cell.length_c   1.000
_cell.angle_alpha   90.00
_cell.angle_beta   90.00
_cell.angle_gamma   90.00
#
_symmetry.space_group_name_H-M   'P 1'
#
loop_
_entity.id
_entity.type
_entity.pdbx_description
1 polymer ?
#
loop_
_entity_poly.entity_id
_entity_poly.type
_entity_poly.pdbx_seq_one_letter_code
_entity_poly.pdbx_strand_id
1 'polypeptide(L)'
;MTKGKILELTAEGAEIALKQAVDSSVLSEVPIVGSIVKLYSIGSSIRDNLYTQKVRQFLVAINEIPEEKQLEFREAVISSSEESEKLVQKILLVIESQSDIEKSDLIANLFLAYLDGVIDGAGFRRSLDVTAAYFLDDLFQFLKGDGFHGFMCEKYEDLERRGLASLVGSPLIAFDNTTSDELRRDGWQEGADAVLFKSTSFGSNFQKAYHNGARLRKKSETSG
;
A
#
# COMPACT_ATOMS: atom_id res chain seq x y z
N MET A 1 -32.88 26.64 -35.77
CA MET A 1 -33.30 25.78 -34.64
C MET A 1 -33.08 24.33 -35.04
N THR A 2 -31.97 23.69 -34.64
CA THR A 2 -31.78 22.21 -34.52
C THR A 2 -30.28 21.88 -34.37
N LYS A 3 -29.72 22.18 -33.20
CA LYS A 3 -28.51 21.52 -32.69
C LYS A 3 -28.68 21.08 -31.22
N GLY A 4 -29.52 21.80 -30.46
CA GLY A 4 -29.83 21.43 -29.07
C GLY A 4 -30.64 20.15 -28.90
N LYS A 5 -31.55 19.81 -29.83
CA LYS A 5 -32.51 18.70 -29.65
C LYS A 5 -31.97 17.29 -29.94
N ILE A 6 -30.80 17.18 -30.58
CA ILE A 6 -30.13 15.88 -30.84
C ILE A 6 -29.14 15.56 -29.70
N LEU A 7 -28.54 16.57 -29.08
CA LEU A 7 -27.64 16.41 -27.93
C LEU A 7 -28.39 15.90 -26.68
N GLU A 8 -29.64 16.30 -26.47
CA GLU A 8 -30.47 15.81 -25.36
C GLU A 8 -30.81 14.32 -25.49
N LEU A 9 -31.02 13.80 -26.70
CA LEU A 9 -31.35 12.38 -26.91
C LEU A 9 -30.13 11.44 -26.82
N THR A 10 -28.92 11.96 -27.02
CA THR A 10 -27.68 11.20 -26.79
C THR A 10 -27.23 11.19 -25.33
N ALA A 11 -27.55 12.24 -24.57
CA ALA A 11 -27.21 12.32 -23.15
C ALA A 11 -28.01 11.31 -22.32
N GLU A 12 -29.32 11.19 -22.57
CA GLU A 12 -30.17 10.21 -21.89
C GLU A 12 -29.81 8.76 -22.27
N GLY A 13 -29.46 8.50 -23.53
CA GLY A 13 -29.02 7.17 -23.99
C GLY A 13 -27.63 6.77 -23.46
N ALA A 14 -26.70 7.72 -23.34
CA ALA A 14 -25.38 7.51 -22.75
C ALA A 14 -25.47 7.34 -21.23
N GLU A 15 -26.38 8.05 -20.55
CA GLU A 15 -26.63 7.89 -19.13
C GLU A 15 -27.19 6.51 -18.78
N ILE A 16 -28.04 5.95 -19.65
CA ILE A 16 -28.59 4.60 -19.48
C ILE A 16 -27.54 3.53 -19.78
N ALA A 17 -26.70 3.71 -20.80
CA ALA A 17 -25.58 2.81 -21.10
C ALA A 17 -24.48 2.84 -20.01
N LEU A 18 -24.23 4.01 -19.42
CA LEU A 18 -23.30 4.17 -18.30
C LEU A 18 -23.88 3.64 -16.98
N LYS A 19 -25.19 3.80 -16.73
CA LYS A 19 -25.88 3.13 -15.61
C LYS A 19 -25.74 1.60 -15.70
N GLN A 20 -25.86 1.05 -16.91
CA GLN A 20 -25.71 -0.40 -17.14
C GLN A 20 -24.25 -0.90 -17.14
N ALA A 21 -23.27 -0.06 -17.48
CA ALA A 21 -21.85 -0.44 -17.37
C ALA A 21 -21.33 -0.41 -15.92
N VAL A 22 -22.01 0.36 -15.05
CA VAL A 22 -21.81 0.39 -13.60
C VAL A 22 -22.51 -0.79 -12.91
N ASP A 23 -23.46 -1.47 -13.59
CA ASP A 23 -24.10 -2.72 -13.15
C ASP A 23 -23.19 -3.97 -13.30
N SER A 24 -21.86 -3.82 -13.22
CA SER A 24 -21.04 -4.91 -12.69
C SER A 24 -21.17 -4.84 -11.17
N SER A 25 -22.03 -5.70 -10.63
CA SER A 25 -22.62 -5.73 -9.27
C SER A 25 -21.65 -5.64 -8.07
N VAL A 26 -20.35 -5.48 -8.29
CA VAL A 26 -19.32 -5.43 -7.23
C VAL A 26 -18.82 -4.00 -6.98
N LEU A 27 -18.91 -3.10 -7.97
CA LEU A 27 -18.26 -1.78 -7.90
C LEU A 27 -19.23 -0.60 -7.68
N SER A 28 -20.53 -0.79 -7.92
CA SER A 28 -21.57 0.21 -7.74
C SER A 28 -22.02 0.39 -6.29
N GLU A 29 -21.75 -0.59 -5.42
CA GLU A 29 -22.21 -0.59 -4.02
C GLU A 29 -21.35 0.29 -3.09
N VAL A 30 -20.26 0.85 -3.59
CA VAL A 30 -19.36 1.71 -2.81
C VAL A 30 -19.59 3.17 -3.18
N PRO A 31 -20.25 3.97 -2.32
CA PRO A 31 -20.61 5.36 -2.63
C PRO A 31 -19.39 6.26 -2.93
N ILE A 32 -18.21 5.88 -2.45
CA ILE A 32 -16.95 6.59 -2.70
C ILE A 32 -16.43 6.32 -4.13
N VAL A 33 -16.48 5.06 -4.59
CA VAL A 33 -16.07 4.67 -5.96
C VAL A 33 -16.98 5.34 -6.99
N GLY A 34 -18.29 5.32 -6.76
CA GLY A 34 -19.27 5.96 -7.64
C GLY A 34 -19.08 7.48 -7.76
N SER A 35 -18.49 8.13 -6.77
CA SER A 35 -18.20 9.57 -6.79
C SER A 35 -16.89 9.90 -7.51
N ILE A 36 -15.85 9.07 -7.33
CA ILE A 36 -14.54 9.24 -7.98
C ILE A 36 -14.63 8.95 -9.48
N VAL A 37 -15.38 7.92 -9.88
CA VAL A 37 -15.59 7.56 -11.30
C VAL A 37 -16.38 8.65 -12.04
N LYS A 38 -17.36 9.30 -11.37
CA LYS A 38 -18.15 10.40 -11.95
C LYS A 38 -17.34 11.69 -12.18
N LEU A 39 -16.22 11.88 -11.48
CA LEU A 39 -15.36 13.05 -11.66
C LEU A 39 -14.39 12.92 -12.85
N TYR A 40 -14.10 11.70 -13.32
CA TYR A 40 -12.96 11.45 -14.22
C TYR A 40 -13.32 11.20 -15.71
N SER A 41 -14.60 11.23 -16.10
CA SER A 41 -15.01 10.92 -17.48
C SER A 41 -14.87 12.09 -18.48
N ILE A 42 -13.83 12.93 -18.35
CA ILE A 42 -13.54 14.01 -19.31
C ILE A 42 -12.09 13.88 -19.81
N GLY A 43 -11.89 13.19 -20.95
CA GLY A 43 -10.69 13.29 -21.80
C GLY A 43 -9.45 12.48 -21.37
N SER A 44 -9.54 11.15 -21.25
CA SER A 44 -8.45 10.35 -20.65
C SER A 44 -7.20 10.21 -21.52
N SER A 45 -6.06 10.66 -20.99
CA SER A 45 -4.72 10.25 -21.43
C SER A 45 -4.39 8.83 -20.91
N ILE A 46 -3.34 8.19 -21.45
CA ILE A 46 -2.86 6.87 -20.94
C ILE A 46 -2.51 6.95 -19.44
N ARG A 47 -1.99 8.09 -18.99
CA ARG A 47 -1.66 8.35 -17.58
C ARG A 47 -2.90 8.26 -16.69
N ASP A 48 -4.01 8.83 -17.13
CA ASP A 48 -5.27 8.85 -16.37
C ASP A 48 -5.86 7.44 -16.25
N ASN A 49 -5.70 6.62 -17.30
CA ASN A 49 -6.13 5.22 -17.27
C ASN A 49 -5.29 4.40 -16.27
N LEU A 50 -3.97 4.54 -16.28
CA LEU A 50 -3.08 3.85 -15.32
C LEU A 50 -3.36 4.28 -13.88
N TYR A 51 -3.55 5.56 -13.63
CA TYR A 51 -3.93 6.05 -12.31
C TYR A 51 -5.27 5.46 -11.85
N THR A 52 -6.28 5.46 -12.75
CA THR A 52 -7.59 4.87 -12.46
C THR A 52 -7.50 3.38 -12.11
N GLN A 53 -6.65 2.62 -12.81
CA GLN A 53 -6.41 1.21 -12.50
C GLN A 53 -5.80 1.02 -11.11
N LYS A 54 -4.80 1.84 -10.73
CA LYS A 54 -4.19 1.79 -9.41
C LYS A 54 -5.18 2.12 -8.29
N VAL A 55 -6.01 3.15 -8.47
CA VAL A 55 -7.06 3.53 -7.51
C VAL A 55 -8.10 2.42 -7.41
N ARG A 56 -8.54 1.85 -8.54
CA ARG A 56 -9.46 0.70 -8.56
C ARG A 56 -8.89 -0.48 -7.79
N GLN A 57 -7.63 -0.84 -8.02
CA GLN A 57 -6.97 -1.96 -7.33
C GLN A 57 -7.00 -1.77 -5.81
N PHE A 58 -6.63 -0.57 -5.34
CA PHE A 58 -6.68 -0.21 -3.92
C PHE A 58 -8.09 -0.32 -3.33
N LEU A 59 -9.11 0.19 -4.03
CA LEU A 59 -10.49 0.16 -3.55
C LEU A 59 -11.08 -1.26 -3.54
N VAL A 60 -10.80 -2.07 -4.56
CA VAL A 60 -11.18 -3.49 -4.59
C VAL A 60 -10.57 -4.23 -3.40
N ALA A 61 -9.28 -4.05 -3.15
CA ALA A 61 -8.57 -4.65 -2.03
C ALA A 61 -9.16 -4.27 -0.65
N ILE A 62 -9.69 -3.05 -0.50
CA ILE A 62 -10.39 -2.62 0.72
C ILE A 62 -11.77 -3.24 0.83
N ASN A 63 -12.49 -3.44 -0.27
CA ASN A 63 -13.83 -4.05 -0.25
C ASN A 63 -13.81 -5.55 0.06
N GLU A 64 -12.65 -6.19 -0.04
CA GLU A 64 -12.44 -7.60 0.35
C GLU A 64 -12.33 -7.78 1.88
N ILE A 65 -12.84 -6.86 2.71
CA ILE A 65 -12.85 -7.01 4.18
C ILE A 65 -14.28 -7.20 4.72
N PRO A 66 -14.45 -7.80 5.92
CA PRO A 66 -15.77 -7.94 6.55
C PRO A 66 -16.51 -6.59 6.70
N GLU A 67 -17.84 -6.60 6.60
CA GLU A 67 -18.70 -5.41 6.61
C GLU A 67 -18.45 -4.49 7.83
N GLU A 68 -18.19 -5.06 9.01
CA GLU A 68 -17.85 -4.32 10.23
C GLU A 68 -16.59 -3.45 10.03
N LYS A 69 -15.57 -3.98 9.36
CA LYS A 69 -14.33 -3.25 9.03
C LYS A 69 -14.54 -2.23 7.91
N GLN A 70 -15.50 -2.45 7.02
CA GLN A 70 -15.90 -1.45 6.02
C GLN A 70 -16.58 -0.24 6.67
N LEU A 71 -17.29 -0.43 7.79
CA LEU A 71 -17.88 0.67 8.54
C LEU A 71 -16.80 1.50 9.25
N GLU A 72 -15.84 0.86 9.93
CA GLU A 72 -14.67 1.53 10.52
C GLU A 72 -13.90 2.34 9.46
N PHE A 73 -13.72 1.77 8.25
CA PHE A 73 -13.15 2.48 7.11
C PHE A 73 -13.93 3.73 6.72
N ARG A 74 -15.26 3.59 6.58
CA ARG A 74 -16.14 4.71 6.24
C ARG A 74 -16.05 5.79 7.30
N GLU A 75 -16.05 5.47 8.58
CA GLU A 75 -15.93 6.45 9.64
C GLU A 75 -14.56 7.14 9.64
N ALA A 76 -13.47 6.38 9.47
CA ALA A 76 -12.12 6.93 9.40
C ALA A 76 -11.96 7.93 8.25
N VAL A 77 -12.48 7.59 7.05
CA VAL A 77 -12.37 8.42 5.83
C VAL A 77 -13.40 9.54 5.75
N ILE A 78 -14.64 9.30 6.20
CA ILE A 78 -15.76 10.26 6.14
C ILE A 78 -15.73 11.21 7.34
N SER A 79 -14.96 10.91 8.40
CA SER A 79 -14.69 11.91 9.43
C SER A 79 -14.16 13.17 8.75
N SER A 80 -14.91 14.26 8.83
CA SER A 80 -14.57 15.55 8.22
C SER A 80 -13.46 16.27 9.01
N SER A 81 -12.55 15.49 9.59
CA SER A 81 -11.40 15.99 10.33
C SER A 81 -10.28 16.29 9.35
N GLU A 82 -9.57 17.38 9.60
CA GLU A 82 -8.42 17.81 8.78
C GLU A 82 -7.35 16.70 8.65
N GLU A 83 -7.17 15.90 9.71
CA GLU A 83 -6.22 14.80 9.73
C GLU A 83 -6.64 13.62 8.85
N SER A 84 -7.95 13.33 8.76
CA SER A 84 -8.49 12.33 7.83
C SER A 84 -8.28 12.77 6.37
N GLU A 85 -8.60 14.03 6.06
CA GLU A 85 -8.44 14.56 4.71
C GLU A 85 -6.97 14.51 4.26
N LYS A 86 -6.03 14.94 5.11
CA LYS A 86 -4.59 14.84 4.83
C LYS A 86 -4.14 13.41 4.62
N LEU A 87 -4.68 12.46 5.38
CA LEU A 87 -4.32 11.05 5.25
C LEU A 87 -4.79 10.48 3.90
N VAL A 88 -6.04 10.73 3.53
CA VAL A 88 -6.62 10.32 2.25
C VAL A 88 -5.85 10.95 1.09
N GLN A 89 -5.54 12.24 1.17
CA GLN A 89 -4.72 12.93 0.17
C GLN A 89 -3.34 12.28 0.02
N LYS A 90 -2.67 11.94 1.12
CA LYS A 90 -1.37 11.24 1.07
C LYS A 90 -1.49 9.87 0.41
N ILE A 91 -2.54 9.10 0.70
CA ILE A 91 -2.77 7.80 0.05
C ILE A 91 -2.89 7.98 -1.46
N LEU A 92 -3.72 8.93 -1.91
CA LEU A 92 -3.93 9.18 -3.35
C LEU A 92 -2.65 9.65 -4.05
N LEU A 93 -1.90 10.56 -3.44
CA LEU A 93 -0.60 11.02 -3.97
C LEU A 93 0.42 9.88 -4.08
N VAL A 94 0.45 8.99 -3.09
CA VAL A 94 1.34 7.83 -3.12
C VAL A 94 0.90 6.86 -4.20
N ILE A 95 -0.39 6.53 -4.31
CA ILE A 95 -0.93 5.69 -5.39
C ILE A 95 -0.59 6.28 -6.77
N GLU A 96 -0.78 7.58 -6.96
CA GLU A 96 -0.48 8.26 -8.23
C GLU A 96 0.98 8.07 -8.63
N SER A 97 1.91 8.26 -7.68
CA SER A 97 3.35 8.22 -7.92
C SER A 97 3.93 6.83 -8.22
N GLN A 98 3.20 5.74 -7.97
CA GLN A 98 3.76 4.39 -8.16
C GLN A 98 3.91 4.00 -9.63
N SER A 99 5.02 3.36 -9.99
CA SER A 99 5.21 2.71 -11.29
C SER A 99 4.38 1.44 -11.43
N ASP A 100 4.31 0.66 -10.35
CA ASP A 100 3.71 -0.68 -10.32
C ASP A 100 2.29 -0.63 -9.76
N ILE A 101 1.34 -1.30 -10.41
CA ILE A 101 -0.07 -1.30 -10.00
C ILE A 101 -0.25 -2.12 -8.72
N GLU A 102 0.54 -3.17 -8.56
CA GLU A 102 0.56 -4.11 -7.44
C GLU A 102 0.91 -3.43 -6.11
N LYS A 103 1.59 -2.27 -6.15
CA LYS A 103 1.81 -1.49 -4.92
C LYS A 103 0.51 -0.95 -4.32
N SER A 104 -0.56 -0.81 -5.10
CA SER A 104 -1.88 -0.47 -4.58
C SER A 104 -2.42 -1.52 -3.61
N ASP A 105 -2.15 -2.81 -3.84
CA ASP A 105 -2.53 -3.88 -2.91
C ASP A 105 -1.72 -3.82 -1.61
N LEU A 106 -0.43 -3.49 -1.73
CA LEU A 106 0.45 -3.32 -0.57
C LEU A 106 -0.06 -2.14 0.30
N ILE A 107 -0.37 -1.01 -0.33
CA ILE A 107 -0.95 0.17 0.34
C ILE A 107 -2.28 -0.18 1.02
N ALA A 108 -3.15 -0.95 0.35
CA ALA A 108 -4.40 -1.41 0.94
C ALA A 108 -4.16 -2.25 2.20
N ASN A 109 -3.25 -3.22 2.16
CA ASN A 109 -2.94 -4.06 3.32
C ASN A 109 -2.42 -3.24 4.52
N LEU A 110 -1.53 -2.27 4.26
CA LEU A 110 -1.02 -1.38 5.31
C LEU A 110 -2.11 -0.49 5.91
N PHE A 111 -3.03 -0.02 5.07
CA PHE A 111 -4.15 0.81 5.51
C PHE A 111 -5.15 0.01 6.34
N LEU A 112 -5.45 -1.23 5.96
CA LEU A 112 -6.28 -2.13 6.77
C LEU A 112 -5.66 -2.39 8.15
N ALA A 113 -4.35 -2.58 8.21
CA ALA A 113 -3.64 -2.74 9.48
C ALA A 113 -3.67 -1.48 10.37
N TYR A 114 -3.72 -0.29 9.76
CA TYR A 114 -3.94 0.96 10.48
C TYR A 114 -5.35 1.01 11.08
N LEU A 115 -6.38 0.64 10.32
CA LEU A 115 -7.76 0.56 10.83
C LEU A 115 -7.91 -0.49 11.93
N ASP A 116 -7.23 -1.63 11.79
CA ASP A 116 -7.20 -2.71 12.79
C ASP A 116 -6.30 -2.38 14.01
N GLY A 117 -5.72 -1.17 14.07
CA GLY A 117 -4.91 -0.68 15.19
C GLY A 117 -3.54 -1.35 15.34
N VAL A 118 -3.07 -2.11 14.34
CA VAL A 118 -1.75 -2.78 14.35
C VAL A 118 -0.62 -1.77 14.22
N ILE A 119 -0.86 -0.69 13.49
CA ILE A 119 0.04 0.46 13.37
C ILE A 119 -0.73 1.74 13.61
N ASP A 120 -0.07 2.74 14.17
CA ASP A 120 -0.65 4.07 14.35
C ASP A 120 -0.55 4.91 13.06
N GLY A 121 -1.13 6.11 13.08
CA GLY A 121 -1.13 6.98 11.91
C GLY A 121 0.28 7.40 11.46
N ALA A 122 1.22 7.56 12.40
CA ALA A 122 2.61 7.87 12.06
C ALA A 122 3.31 6.68 11.38
N GLY A 123 3.13 5.46 11.90
CA GLY A 123 3.60 4.22 11.32
C GLY A 123 3.03 3.96 9.94
N PHE A 124 1.73 4.22 9.75
CA PHE A 124 1.10 4.10 8.44
C PHE A 124 1.64 5.12 7.44
N ARG A 125 1.73 6.41 7.79
CA ARG A 125 2.33 7.43 6.91
C ARG A 125 3.76 7.09 6.50
N ARG A 126 4.57 6.59 7.43
CA ARG A 126 5.95 6.14 7.15
C ARG A 126 5.96 4.89 6.26
N SER A 127 4.97 4.01 6.39
CA SER A 127 4.82 2.83 5.53
C SER A 127 4.45 3.21 4.09
N LEU A 128 3.63 4.25 3.91
CA LEU A 128 3.36 4.82 2.59
C LEU A 128 4.64 5.38 1.95
N ASP A 129 5.45 6.12 2.71
CA ASP A 129 6.70 6.70 2.21
C ASP A 129 7.70 5.61 1.78
N VAL A 130 7.82 4.54 2.57
CA VAL A 130 8.65 3.37 2.22
C VAL A 130 8.12 2.67 0.97
N THR A 131 6.81 2.47 0.87
CA THR A 131 6.21 1.81 -0.31
C THR A 131 6.47 2.62 -1.58
N ALA A 132 6.47 3.95 -1.49
CA ALA A 132 6.79 4.84 -2.59
C ALA A 132 8.27 4.82 -2.98
N ALA A 133 9.17 4.71 -1.99
CA ALA A 133 10.61 4.88 -2.20
C ALA A 133 11.35 3.66 -2.74
N TYR A 134 10.84 2.44 -2.52
CA TYR A 134 11.56 1.19 -2.84
C TYR A 134 10.88 0.37 -3.93
N PHE A 135 11.64 -0.44 -4.66
CA PHE A 135 11.12 -1.30 -5.73
C PHE A 135 10.15 -2.37 -5.18
N LEU A 136 9.14 -2.72 -5.97
CA LEU A 136 8.12 -3.70 -5.59
C LEU A 136 8.74 -5.05 -5.21
N ASP A 137 9.65 -5.55 -6.05
CA ASP A 137 10.26 -6.87 -5.86
C ASP A 137 11.07 -6.95 -4.56
N ASP A 138 11.82 -5.90 -4.23
CA ASP A 138 12.59 -5.80 -3.00
C ASP A 138 11.67 -5.77 -1.77
N LEU A 139 10.58 -4.98 -1.83
CA LEU A 139 9.58 -4.94 -0.77
C LEU A 139 8.92 -6.32 -0.58
N PHE A 140 8.54 -7.00 -1.65
CA PHE A 140 7.98 -8.35 -1.56
C PHE A 140 8.98 -9.36 -1.04
N GLN A 141 10.25 -9.25 -1.41
CA GLN A 141 11.30 -10.10 -0.89
C GLN A 141 11.50 -9.89 0.62
N PHE A 142 11.44 -8.63 1.09
CA PHE A 142 11.44 -8.31 2.51
C PHE A 142 10.21 -8.87 3.24
N LEU A 143 9.02 -8.77 2.63
CA LEU A 143 7.76 -9.25 3.20
C LEU A 143 7.67 -10.79 3.29
N LYS A 144 8.42 -11.53 2.44
CA LYS A 144 8.52 -13.00 2.47
C LYS A 144 9.39 -13.55 3.60
N GLY A 145 10.30 -12.74 4.17
CA GLY A 145 11.27 -13.18 5.17
C GLY A 145 10.65 -13.79 6.42
N ASP A 146 11.45 -14.53 7.20
CA ASP A 146 11.07 -15.44 8.29
C ASP A 146 10.26 -14.79 9.44
N GLY A 147 8.99 -14.50 9.17
CA GLY A 147 8.00 -14.11 10.17
C GLY A 147 8.28 -12.81 10.92
N PHE A 148 7.32 -12.46 11.77
CA PHE A 148 7.23 -11.21 12.55
C PHE A 148 8.43 -10.93 13.50
N HIS A 149 9.42 -11.82 13.56
CA HIS A 149 10.55 -11.82 14.50
C HIS A 149 11.78 -11.07 13.95
N GLY A 150 11.74 -10.66 12.68
CA GLY A 150 12.86 -10.00 12.04
C GLY A 150 13.94 -10.98 11.58
N PHE A 151 15.05 -10.45 11.07
CA PHE A 151 16.19 -11.27 10.65
C PHE A 151 17.51 -10.66 11.12
N MET A 152 18.56 -11.47 11.06
CA MET A 152 19.93 -11.06 11.30
C MET A 152 20.85 -11.70 10.24
N CYS A 153 21.69 -10.90 9.59
CA CYS A 153 22.75 -11.37 8.69
C CYS A 153 24.09 -10.77 9.15
N GLU A 154 25.14 -11.57 9.19
CA GLU A 154 26.49 -11.15 9.59
C GLU A 154 27.35 -10.74 8.38
N LYS A 155 26.89 -11.01 7.17
CA LYS A 155 27.59 -10.73 5.92
C LYS A 155 26.67 -10.09 4.90
N TYR A 156 27.24 -9.20 4.08
CA TYR A 156 26.50 -8.54 3.00
C TYR A 156 26.08 -9.54 1.92
N GLU A 157 26.90 -10.54 1.62
CA GLU A 157 26.58 -11.59 0.65
C GLU A 157 25.32 -12.38 1.05
N ASP A 158 25.04 -12.50 2.34
CA ASP A 158 23.82 -13.15 2.83
C ASP A 158 22.58 -12.28 2.58
N LEU A 159 22.71 -10.95 2.59
CA LEU A 159 21.62 -10.06 2.15
C LEU A 159 21.41 -10.11 0.64
N GLU A 160 22.49 -10.15 -0.16
CA GLU A 160 22.39 -10.28 -1.61
C GLU A 160 21.69 -11.57 -2.01
N ARG A 161 22.08 -12.71 -1.43
CA ARG A 161 21.40 -14.00 -1.65
C ARG A 161 19.93 -13.98 -1.27
N ARG A 162 19.57 -13.15 -0.28
CA ARG A 162 18.19 -12.96 0.15
C ARG A 162 17.44 -11.91 -0.66
N GLY A 163 18.09 -11.18 -1.57
CA GLY A 163 17.49 -10.10 -2.34
C GLY A 163 17.10 -8.89 -1.49
N LEU A 164 17.83 -8.63 -0.39
CA LEU A 164 17.54 -7.54 0.56
C LEU A 164 18.62 -6.46 0.59
N ALA A 165 19.68 -6.63 -0.21
CA ALA A 165 20.84 -5.75 -0.21
C ALA A 165 20.49 -4.28 -0.57
N SER A 166 19.54 -4.06 -1.48
CA SER A 166 19.06 -2.73 -1.88
C SER A 166 18.28 -1.99 -0.78
N LEU A 167 17.80 -2.72 0.22
CA LEU A 167 17.04 -2.16 1.34
C LEU A 167 17.93 -1.79 2.52
N VAL A 168 19.24 -2.03 2.47
CA VAL A 168 20.18 -1.60 3.52
C VAL A 168 20.17 -0.07 3.64
N GLY A 169 20.06 0.43 4.88
CA GLY A 169 19.95 1.86 5.14
C GLY A 169 18.55 2.43 4.92
N SER A 170 17.58 1.60 4.52
CA SER A 170 16.17 1.96 4.55
C SER A 170 15.63 1.99 5.99
N PRO A 171 14.42 2.55 6.20
CA PRO A 171 13.69 2.33 7.44
C PRO A 171 13.44 0.86 7.78
N LEU A 172 13.55 -0.07 6.83
CA LEU A 172 13.25 -1.49 7.01
C LEU A 172 14.43 -2.30 7.55
N ILE A 173 15.67 -1.98 7.12
CA ILE A 173 16.89 -2.72 7.47
C ILE A 173 17.96 -1.76 7.98
N ALA A 174 18.37 -1.97 9.22
CA ALA A 174 19.53 -1.33 9.80
C ALA A 174 20.80 -2.16 9.54
N PHE A 175 21.93 -1.48 9.54
CA PHE A 175 23.25 -2.09 9.63
C PHE A 175 23.97 -1.45 10.82
N ASP A 176 24.72 -2.28 11.55
CA ASP A 176 25.53 -1.86 12.68
C ASP A 176 26.99 -2.22 12.41
N ASN A 177 27.87 -1.22 12.54
CA ASN A 177 29.31 -1.36 12.33
C ASN A 177 30.08 -1.53 13.67
N THR A 178 29.38 -1.49 14.81
CA THR A 178 29.97 -1.34 16.16
C THR A 178 30.80 -2.55 16.60
N THR A 179 30.62 -3.72 15.98
CA THR A 179 31.42 -4.92 16.27
C THR A 179 32.92 -4.69 16.08
N SER A 180 33.32 -3.75 15.22
CA SER A 180 34.72 -3.47 14.92
C SER A 180 35.50 -2.90 16.11
N ASP A 181 34.86 -2.11 16.99
CA ASP A 181 35.53 -1.46 18.12
C ASP A 181 35.58 -2.35 19.38
N GLU A 182 34.56 -3.19 19.59
CA GLU A 182 34.54 -4.18 20.67
C GLU A 182 35.47 -5.38 20.36
N LEU A 183 35.50 -5.85 19.11
CA LEU A 183 36.43 -6.90 18.68
C LEU A 183 37.90 -6.44 18.74
N ARG A 184 38.16 -5.14 18.50
CA ARG A 184 39.49 -4.53 18.71
C ARG A 184 39.91 -4.51 20.18
N ARG A 185 38.97 -4.36 21.12
CA ARG A 185 39.25 -4.40 22.57
C ARG A 185 39.66 -5.80 23.06
N ASP A 186 39.16 -6.85 22.41
CA ASP A 186 39.43 -8.25 22.77
C ASP A 186 40.63 -8.86 22.03
N GLY A 187 41.44 -8.03 21.35
CA GLY A 187 42.74 -8.45 20.79
C GLY A 187 42.68 -9.17 19.45
N TRP A 188 41.56 -9.10 18.74
CA TRP A 188 41.43 -9.65 17.39
C TRP A 188 42.16 -8.75 16.38
N GLN A 189 43.28 -9.23 15.86
CA GLN A 189 44.09 -8.57 14.84
C GLN A 189 43.74 -9.21 13.49
N GLU A 190 43.13 -8.42 12.59
CA GLU A 190 42.79 -8.73 11.19
C GLU A 190 41.49 -9.54 10.94
N GLY A 191 40.57 -8.94 10.17
CA GLY A 191 39.86 -9.71 9.13
C GLY A 191 38.34 -9.61 8.99
N ALA A 192 37.57 -8.97 9.87
CA ALA A 192 36.16 -8.73 9.58
C ALA A 192 35.63 -7.51 10.32
N ASP A 193 35.35 -6.43 9.59
CA ASP A 193 34.26 -5.55 9.99
C ASP A 193 32.99 -6.43 10.00
N ALA A 194 32.63 -7.00 11.15
CA ALA A 194 31.41 -7.79 11.27
C ALA A 194 30.23 -6.82 11.18
N VAL A 195 29.78 -6.53 9.96
CA VAL A 195 28.62 -5.69 9.72
C VAL A 195 27.37 -6.50 10.03
N LEU A 196 26.65 -6.09 11.08
CA LEU A 196 25.43 -6.75 11.48
C LEU A 196 24.24 -6.11 10.79
N PHE A 197 23.60 -6.83 9.87
CA PHE A 197 22.38 -6.39 9.21
C PHE A 197 21.16 -6.99 9.89
N LYS A 198 20.19 -6.15 10.25
CA LYS A 198 18.96 -6.61 10.91
C LYS A 198 17.75 -5.78 10.49
N SER A 199 16.57 -6.39 10.53
CA SER A 199 15.32 -5.64 10.41
C SER A 199 15.21 -4.63 11.56
N THR A 200 14.79 -3.41 11.26
CA THR A 200 14.49 -2.43 12.31
C THR A 200 13.18 -2.77 13.01
N SER A 201 12.89 -2.13 14.16
CA SER A 201 11.57 -2.23 14.80
C SER A 201 10.45 -1.78 13.86
N PHE A 202 10.69 -0.72 13.08
CA PHE A 202 9.76 -0.28 12.05
C PHE A 202 9.61 -1.33 10.95
N GLY A 203 10.70 -1.94 10.46
CA GLY A 203 10.67 -2.99 9.45
C GLY A 203 9.87 -4.21 9.89
N SER A 204 10.05 -4.66 11.13
CA SER A 204 9.22 -5.71 11.71
C SER A 204 7.75 -5.29 11.74
N ASN A 205 7.43 -4.08 12.23
CA ASN A 205 6.05 -3.56 12.26
C ASN A 205 5.43 -3.43 10.86
N PHE A 206 6.21 -3.04 9.86
CA PHE A 206 5.79 -2.98 8.46
C PHE A 206 5.40 -4.36 7.92
N GLN A 207 6.22 -5.39 8.18
CA GLN A 207 5.86 -6.78 7.87
C GLN A 207 4.59 -7.20 8.62
N LYS A 208 4.48 -6.86 9.91
CA LYS A 208 3.30 -7.22 10.72
C LYS A 208 2.02 -6.64 10.12
N ALA A 209 2.08 -5.36 9.75
CA ALA A 209 0.97 -4.62 9.16
C ALA A 209 0.54 -5.24 7.83
N TYR A 210 1.49 -5.45 6.91
CA TYR A 210 1.18 -6.06 5.62
C TYR A 210 0.48 -7.43 5.77
N HIS A 211 1.01 -8.31 6.62
CA HIS A 211 0.44 -9.64 6.83
C HIS A 211 -0.90 -9.61 7.56
N ASN A 212 -1.12 -8.64 8.45
CA ASN A 212 -2.44 -8.41 9.06
C ASN A 212 -3.48 -8.05 7.99
N GLY A 213 -3.21 -7.04 7.15
CA GLY A 213 -4.12 -6.62 6.09
C GLY A 213 -4.42 -7.74 5.09
N ALA A 214 -3.38 -8.47 4.65
CA ALA A 214 -3.54 -9.62 3.77
C ALA A 214 -4.41 -10.74 4.41
N ARG A 215 -4.29 -10.96 5.72
CA ARG A 215 -5.13 -11.92 6.45
C ARG A 215 -6.59 -11.45 6.55
N LEU A 216 -6.83 -10.15 6.75
CA LEU A 216 -8.19 -9.59 6.79
C LEU A 216 -8.90 -9.81 5.45
N ARG A 217 -8.17 -9.63 4.33
CA ARG A 217 -8.69 -9.87 2.98
C ARG A 217 -9.03 -11.34 2.72
N LYS A 218 -8.13 -12.27 3.05
CA LYS A 218 -8.38 -13.72 2.86
C LYS A 218 -9.56 -14.26 3.66
N LYS A 219 -9.86 -13.69 4.83
CA LYS A 219 -10.96 -14.16 5.69
C LYS A 219 -12.35 -13.88 5.09
N SER A 220 -12.49 -12.83 4.29
CA SER A 220 -13.77 -12.51 3.62
C SER A 220 -14.09 -13.52 2.53
N GLU A 221 -13.09 -13.97 1.76
CA GLU A 221 -13.25 -14.93 0.66
C GLU A 221 -13.76 -16.30 1.12
N THR A 222 -13.40 -16.73 2.34
CA THR A 222 -13.86 -18.01 2.93
C THR A 222 -15.21 -17.94 3.65
N SER A 223 -15.81 -16.76 3.80
CA SER A 223 -17.04 -16.56 4.57
C SER A 223 -18.30 -16.32 3.71
N GLY A 224 -18.16 -16.36 2.38
CA GLY A 224 -19.26 -16.31 1.40
C GLY A 224 -19.46 -17.66 0.71
#